data_AF-A0A6J4T4N8-F1
#
_entry.id   AF-A0A6J4T4N8-F1
#
_cell.length_a   1.000
_cell.length_b   1.000
_cell.length_c   1.000
_cell.angle_alpha   90.00
_cell.angle_beta   90.00
_cell.angle_gamma   90.00
#
_symmetry.space_group_name_H-M   'P 1'
#
loop_
_entity.id
_entity.type
_entity.pdbx_description
1 polymer ?
#
loop_
_entity_poly.entity_id
_entity_poly.type
_entity_poly.pdbx_seq_one_letter_code
_entity_poly.pdbx_strand_id
1 'polypeptide(L)'
;MPHSYDTLVVGAGFAGSIVAERLASQLGQRVLVIDRRDHVGGNAFDYIDEHGVLVHRYGPHIFHTNADKVVAYLSQFTEWLDYEHRVVAEVDGQLLPIPINRTTINRLYGLDLKTDADVEAFYAERAEPIEYIRNSEDVVVAKVGRDLYEKFFRGYTRKQWERDPSELHASVCARIPTRTNTDDRYFNDSFQKMPAAGYTAMFEAILDQPGIEVRTSTD
;
A
#
# COMPACT_ATOMS: atom_id res chain seq x y z
N MET A 1 -2.85 -20.60 40.25
CA MET A 1 -1.91 -20.99 39.18
C MET A 1 -1.38 -19.69 38.58
N PRO A 2 -0.07 -19.51 38.33
CA PRO A 2 0.36 -18.36 37.54
C PRO A 2 -0.38 -18.44 36.20
N HIS A 3 -0.90 -17.31 35.72
CA HIS A 3 -1.64 -17.25 34.46
C HIS A 3 -0.72 -17.74 33.33
N SER A 4 -0.82 -19.02 32.98
CA SER A 4 -0.03 -19.57 31.89
C SER A 4 -0.72 -19.19 30.58
N TYR A 5 0.01 -18.55 29.69
CA TYR A 5 -0.41 -18.40 28.30
C TYR A 5 -0.02 -19.66 27.55
N ASP A 6 -0.85 -20.05 26.59
CA ASP A 6 -0.57 -21.18 25.70
C ASP A 6 0.35 -20.71 24.55
N THR A 7 0.21 -19.45 24.13
CA THR A 7 1.02 -18.84 23.06
C THR A 7 1.48 -17.42 23.43
N LEU A 8 2.73 -17.09 23.10
CA LEU A 8 3.27 -15.73 23.07
C LEU A 8 3.38 -15.25 21.62
N VAL A 9 2.80 -14.10 21.31
CA VAL A 9 2.91 -13.40 20.02
C VAL A 9 3.72 -12.13 20.22
N VAL A 10 4.79 -11.96 19.44
CA VAL A 10 5.65 -10.77 19.48
C VAL A 10 5.32 -9.87 18.29
N GLY A 11 4.80 -8.68 18.58
CA GLY A 11 4.34 -7.66 17.64
C GLY A 11 2.82 -7.62 17.51
N ALA A 12 2.22 -6.44 17.72
CA ALA A 12 0.78 -6.19 17.67
C ALA A 12 0.32 -5.54 16.35
N GLY A 13 1.06 -5.76 15.26
CA GLY A 13 0.61 -5.40 13.90
C GLY A 13 -0.30 -6.47 13.28
N PHE A 14 -0.70 -6.31 12.01
CA PHE A 14 -1.62 -7.25 11.31
C PHE A 14 -1.27 -8.72 11.52
N ALA A 15 -0.01 -9.11 11.34
CA ALA A 15 0.39 -10.51 11.46
C ALA A 15 0.13 -11.06 12.87
N GLY A 16 0.57 -10.35 13.91
CA GLY A 16 0.43 -10.82 15.28
C GLY A 16 -1.01 -10.74 15.77
N SER A 17 -1.71 -9.64 15.51
CA SER A 17 -3.09 -9.47 15.97
C SER A 17 -4.05 -10.47 15.33
N ILE A 18 -3.91 -10.74 14.03
CA ILE A 18 -4.75 -11.74 13.34
C ILE A 18 -4.46 -13.15 13.85
N VAL A 19 -3.18 -13.50 14.06
CA VAL A 19 -2.83 -14.82 14.61
C VAL A 19 -3.36 -14.96 16.02
N ALA A 20 -3.18 -13.96 16.89
CA ALA A 20 -3.69 -13.98 18.26
C ALA A 20 -5.21 -14.14 18.29
N GLU A 21 -5.92 -13.35 17.49
CA GLU A 21 -7.37 -13.41 17.36
C GLU A 21 -7.83 -14.79 16.91
N ARG A 22 -7.22 -15.38 15.86
CA ARG A 22 -7.60 -16.72 15.38
C ARG A 22 -7.27 -17.82 16.38
N LEU A 23 -6.13 -17.75 17.08
CA LEU A 23 -5.77 -18.73 18.12
C LEU A 23 -6.75 -18.69 19.29
N ALA A 24 -7.15 -17.50 19.73
CA ALA A 24 -8.11 -17.35 20.82
C ALA A 24 -9.53 -17.75 20.38
N SER A 25 -10.05 -17.18 19.30
CA SER A 25 -11.45 -17.36 18.89
C SER A 25 -11.77 -18.72 18.28
N GLN A 26 -10.81 -19.34 17.57
CA GLN A 26 -11.04 -20.61 16.87
C GLN A 26 -10.50 -21.82 17.62
N LEU A 27 -9.44 -21.65 18.42
CA LEU A 27 -8.79 -22.76 19.14
C LEU A 27 -8.92 -22.66 20.66
N GLY A 28 -9.48 -21.56 21.19
CA GLY A 28 -9.65 -21.37 22.64
C GLY A 28 -8.34 -21.20 23.41
N GLN A 29 -7.25 -20.83 22.73
CA GLN A 29 -5.96 -20.62 23.37
C GLN A 29 -5.91 -19.31 24.15
N ARG A 30 -5.19 -19.31 25.28
CA ARG A 30 -4.81 -18.08 25.99
C ARG A 30 -3.55 -17.51 25.36
N VAL A 31 -3.64 -16.31 24.80
CA VAL A 31 -2.56 -15.69 24.03
C VAL A 31 -2.09 -14.43 24.75
N LEU A 32 -0.78 -14.31 24.96
CA LEU A 32 -0.15 -13.05 25.31
C LEU A 32 0.40 -12.40 24.04
N VAL A 33 -0.04 -11.20 23.72
CA VAL A 33 0.53 -10.35 22.68
C VAL A 33 1.39 -9.29 23.34
N ILE A 34 2.66 -9.20 22.95
CA ILE A 34 3.55 -8.11 23.38
C ILE A 34 3.95 -7.24 22.20
N ASP A 35 4.07 -5.94 22.42
CA ASP A 35 4.73 -5.04 21.48
C ASP A 35 5.63 -4.06 22.24
N ARG A 36 6.80 -3.79 21.67
CA ARG A 36 7.74 -2.81 22.22
C ARG A 36 7.23 -1.37 22.07
N ARG A 37 6.32 -1.12 21.12
CA ARG A 37 5.67 0.17 20.93
C ARG A 37 4.62 0.37 22.01
N ASP A 38 4.27 1.61 22.28
CA ASP A 38 3.26 2.02 23.26
C ASP A 38 1.81 1.82 22.78
N HIS A 39 1.62 1.27 21.57
CA HIS A 39 0.33 1.08 20.93
C HIS A 39 0.27 -0.22 20.11
N VAL A 40 -0.95 -0.62 19.74
CA VAL A 40 -1.21 -1.73 18.79
C VAL A 40 -1.25 -1.24 17.34
N GLY A 41 -1.40 -2.15 16.39
CA GLY A 41 -1.56 -1.85 14.95
C GLY A 41 -0.26 -1.75 14.16
N GLY A 42 0.90 -1.80 14.82
CA GLY A 42 2.19 -1.72 14.13
C GLY A 42 2.31 -0.43 13.32
N ASN A 43 2.69 -0.51 12.04
CA ASN A 43 2.80 0.67 11.18
C ASN A 43 1.45 1.25 10.75
N ALA A 44 0.38 0.45 10.79
CA ALA A 44 -0.96 0.92 10.47
C ALA A 44 -1.60 1.75 11.59
N PHE A 45 -0.91 1.92 12.72
CA PHE A 45 -1.39 2.73 13.84
C PHE A 45 -1.72 4.17 13.42
N ASP A 46 -2.93 4.58 13.79
CA ASP A 46 -3.46 5.93 13.65
C ASP A 46 -3.93 6.50 14.99
N TYR A 47 -3.94 7.83 15.07
CA TYR A 47 -4.33 8.56 16.27
C TYR A 47 -4.90 9.93 15.91
N ILE A 48 -5.67 10.51 16.83
CA ILE A 48 -6.13 11.88 16.74
C ILE A 48 -4.99 12.80 17.19
N ASP A 49 -4.55 13.70 16.31
CA ASP A 49 -3.50 14.68 16.64
C ASP A 49 -4.00 15.84 17.51
N GLU A 50 -3.11 16.77 17.85
CA GLU A 50 -3.40 17.97 18.64
C GLU A 50 -4.42 18.93 18.00
N HIS A 51 -4.74 18.73 16.72
CA HIS A 51 -5.72 19.50 15.97
C HIS A 51 -7.07 18.78 15.80
N GLY A 52 -7.21 17.57 16.35
CA GLY A 52 -8.42 16.78 16.23
C GLY A 52 -8.54 16.01 14.91
N VAL A 53 -7.43 15.84 14.18
CA VAL A 53 -7.40 15.13 12.89
C VAL A 53 -6.90 13.70 13.09
N LEU A 54 -7.59 12.72 12.50
CA LEU A 54 -7.13 11.34 12.45
C LEU A 54 -5.97 11.20 11.47
N VAL A 55 -4.79 10.84 11.97
CA VAL A 55 -3.55 10.74 11.19
C VAL A 55 -2.82 9.43 11.45
N HIS A 56 -2.10 8.94 10.45
CA HIS A 56 -1.24 7.77 10.59
C HIS A 56 0.16 8.18 11.02
N ARG A 57 0.65 7.62 12.12
CA ARG A 57 1.98 7.99 12.66
C ARG A 57 3.12 7.59 11.73
N TYR A 58 2.97 6.49 10.99
CA TYR A 58 4.03 5.87 10.20
C TYR A 58 3.80 5.96 8.69
N GLY A 59 3.16 7.04 8.26
CA GLY A 59 2.86 7.30 6.85
C GLY A 59 1.50 6.74 6.41
N PRO A 60 1.04 7.15 5.21
CA PRO A 60 -0.29 6.80 4.72
C PRO A 60 -0.41 5.30 4.49
N HIS A 61 -1.50 4.72 4.98
CA HIS A 61 -1.85 3.30 4.85
C HIS A 61 -3.24 3.25 4.25
N ILE A 62 -3.34 2.86 2.98
CA ILE A 62 -4.62 2.78 2.29
C ILE A 62 -4.96 1.30 2.17
N PHE A 63 -6.13 0.88 2.66
CA PHE A 63 -6.53 -0.51 2.56
C PHE A 63 -7.14 -0.79 1.18
N HIS A 64 -6.57 -1.78 0.50
CA HIS A 64 -7.04 -2.28 -0.78
C HIS A 64 -6.77 -3.79 -0.88
N THR A 65 -7.67 -4.55 -1.48
CA THR A 65 -7.46 -5.98 -1.71
C THR A 65 -8.41 -6.55 -2.77
N ASN A 66 -7.96 -7.60 -3.45
CA ASN A 66 -8.80 -8.46 -4.29
C ASN A 66 -9.25 -9.75 -3.56
N ALA A 67 -8.89 -9.93 -2.29
CA ALA A 67 -9.15 -11.15 -1.55
C ALA A 67 -10.43 -11.04 -0.70
N ASP A 68 -11.54 -11.57 -1.20
CA ASP A 68 -12.84 -11.56 -0.50
C ASP A 68 -12.78 -12.15 0.91
N LYS A 69 -11.93 -13.16 1.14
CA LYS A 69 -11.73 -13.76 2.47
C LYS A 69 -11.13 -12.77 3.47
N VAL A 70 -10.25 -11.88 3.01
CA VAL A 70 -9.64 -10.83 3.84
C VAL A 70 -10.67 -9.77 4.16
N VAL A 71 -11.48 -9.36 3.16
CA VAL A 71 -12.59 -8.42 3.36
C VAL A 71 -13.57 -8.98 4.38
N ALA A 72 -14.08 -10.20 4.17
CA ALA A 72 -15.03 -10.85 5.07
C ALA A 72 -14.49 -11.02 6.49
N TYR A 73 -13.18 -11.24 6.64
CA TYR A 73 -12.53 -11.30 7.94
C TYR A 73 -12.49 -9.93 8.63
N LEU A 74 -11.91 -8.92 7.99
CA LEU A 74 -11.74 -7.60 8.60
C LEU A 74 -13.06 -6.87 8.83
N SER A 75 -14.09 -7.10 8.01
CA SER A 75 -15.45 -6.57 8.20
C SER A 75 -16.12 -7.04 9.50
N GLN A 76 -15.60 -8.05 10.19
CA GLN A 76 -16.09 -8.43 11.52
C GLN A 76 -15.66 -7.43 12.61
N PHE A 77 -14.63 -6.63 12.34
CA PHE A 77 -13.95 -5.77 13.32
C PHE A 77 -13.96 -4.29 12.95
N THR A 78 -14.49 -3.93 11.77
CA THR A 78 -14.66 -2.53 11.36
C THR A 78 -15.80 -2.40 10.36
N GLU A 79 -16.46 -1.24 10.41
CA GLU A 79 -17.21 -0.72 9.29
C GLU A 79 -16.27 -0.04 8.28
N TRP A 80 -16.74 0.17 7.05
CA TRP A 80 -15.90 0.66 5.96
C TRP A 80 -16.40 1.99 5.41
N LEU A 81 -15.45 2.87 5.08
CA LEU A 81 -15.65 4.11 4.34
C LEU A 81 -15.15 3.94 2.91
N ASP A 82 -16.00 4.19 1.92
CA ASP A 82 -15.62 4.13 0.50
C ASP A 82 -14.53 5.17 0.20
N TYR A 83 -13.40 4.70 -0.33
CA TYR A 83 -12.27 5.57 -0.64
C TYR A 83 -11.37 4.95 -1.71
N GLU A 84 -11.25 5.66 -2.84
CA GLU A 84 -10.32 5.31 -3.92
C GLU A 84 -9.17 6.32 -3.93
N HIS A 85 -7.96 5.84 -3.60
CA HIS A 85 -6.79 6.69 -3.53
C HIS A 85 -6.36 7.17 -4.92
N ARG A 86 -6.00 8.44 -5.04
CA ARG A 86 -5.47 9.06 -6.26
C ARG A 86 -4.22 9.85 -5.91
N VAL A 87 -3.19 9.70 -6.73
CA VAL A 87 -1.91 10.36 -6.53
C VAL A 87 -1.59 11.21 -7.76
N VAL A 88 -1.00 12.38 -7.52
CA VAL A 88 -0.41 13.20 -8.57
C VAL A 88 1.09 13.33 -8.33
N ALA A 89 1.86 13.31 -9.42
CA ALA A 89 3.28 13.63 -9.44
C ALA A 89 3.46 15.05 -9.97
N GLU A 90 4.36 15.80 -9.34
CA GLU A 90 4.83 17.09 -9.87
C GLU A 90 5.98 16.84 -10.87
N VAL A 91 5.72 17.10 -12.15
CA VAL A 91 6.67 16.90 -13.25
C VAL A 91 6.59 18.11 -14.18
N ASP A 92 7.72 18.72 -14.49
CA ASP A 92 7.81 19.91 -15.37
C ASP A 92 6.84 21.04 -14.96
N GLY A 93 6.67 21.25 -13.65
CA GLY A 93 5.76 22.26 -13.08
C GLY A 93 4.27 21.91 -13.18
N GLN A 94 3.93 20.68 -13.58
CA GLN A 94 2.55 20.19 -13.69
C GLN A 94 2.25 19.10 -12.66
N LEU A 95 1.06 19.14 -12.07
CA LEU A 95 0.50 18.03 -11.32
C LEU A 95 -0.18 17.05 -12.29
N LEU A 96 0.42 15.87 -12.47
CA LEU A 96 0.00 14.85 -13.40
C LEU A 96 -0.39 13.55 -12.67
N PRO A 97 -1.41 12.80 -13.13
CA PRO A 97 -1.77 11.54 -12.51
C PRO A 97 -0.60 10.55 -12.45
N ILE A 98 -0.51 9.80 -11.35
CA ILE A 98 0.31 8.61 -11.27
C ILE A 98 -0.54 7.48 -10.64
N PRO A 99 -0.60 6.27 -11.23
CA PRO A 99 0.22 5.75 -12.32
C PRO A 99 0.04 6.44 -13.69
N ILE A 100 1.09 6.46 -14.51
CA ILE A 100 1.07 7.08 -15.85
C ILE A 100 -0.08 6.48 -16.66
N ASN A 101 -0.96 7.34 -17.17
CA ASN A 101 -2.15 6.98 -17.96
C ASN A 101 -2.32 7.94 -19.16
N ARG A 102 -3.37 7.76 -19.99
CA ARG A 102 -3.60 8.62 -21.17
C ARG A 102 -3.68 10.12 -20.83
N THR A 103 -4.31 10.46 -19.70
CA THR A 103 -4.38 11.85 -19.22
C THR A 103 -2.99 12.42 -18.93
N THR A 104 -2.11 11.59 -18.35
CA THR A 104 -0.70 11.94 -18.08
C THR A 104 0.03 12.27 -19.38
N ILE A 105 -0.07 11.39 -20.37
CA ILE A 105 0.62 11.54 -21.67
C ILE A 105 0.10 12.77 -22.42
N ASN A 106 -1.22 12.93 -22.53
CA ASN A 106 -1.81 14.07 -23.23
C ASN A 106 -1.42 15.41 -22.58
N ARG A 107 -1.43 15.49 -21.25
CA ARG A 107 -1.08 16.74 -20.54
C ARG A 107 0.42 17.04 -20.59
N LEU A 108 1.27 16.05 -20.35
CA LEU A 108 2.72 16.25 -20.33
C LEU A 108 3.26 16.71 -21.69
N TYR A 109 2.74 16.14 -22.77
CA TYR A 109 3.25 16.37 -24.13
C TYR A 109 2.35 17.24 -25.01
N GLY A 110 1.23 17.74 -24.50
CA GLY A 110 0.27 18.53 -25.28
C GLY A 110 -0.37 17.74 -26.42
N LEU A 111 -0.61 16.44 -26.22
CA LEU A 111 -1.18 15.53 -27.21
C LEU A 111 -2.70 15.37 -27.02
N ASP A 112 -3.33 14.76 -28.01
CA ASP A 112 -4.77 14.48 -28.01
C ASP A 112 -5.08 13.02 -28.38
N LEU A 113 -4.36 12.07 -27.76
CA LEU A 113 -4.59 10.64 -27.91
C LEU A 113 -5.99 10.30 -27.38
N LYS A 114 -6.76 9.50 -28.12
CA LYS A 114 -8.19 9.25 -27.84
C LYS A 114 -8.46 7.85 -27.34
N THR A 115 -7.72 6.87 -27.83
CA THR A 115 -7.95 5.45 -27.59
C THR A 115 -6.81 4.84 -26.79
N ASP A 116 -7.04 3.65 -26.24
CA ASP A 116 -6.00 2.88 -25.55
C ASP A 116 -4.91 2.47 -26.56
N ALA A 117 -5.30 2.15 -27.81
CA ALA A 117 -4.40 1.82 -28.91
C ALA A 117 -3.47 2.98 -29.30
N ASP A 118 -3.95 4.23 -29.24
CA ASP A 118 -3.11 5.41 -29.51
C ASP A 118 -1.97 5.50 -28.49
N VAL A 119 -2.25 5.19 -27.22
CA VAL A 119 -1.25 5.21 -26.14
C VAL A 119 -0.33 4.00 -26.22
N GLU A 120 -0.83 2.83 -26.60
CA GLU A 120 0.01 1.65 -26.88
C GLU A 120 1.02 1.92 -28.00
N ALA A 121 0.58 2.56 -29.10
CA ALA A 121 1.47 2.97 -30.18
C ALA A 121 2.51 4.00 -29.71
N PHE A 122 2.07 4.99 -28.90
CA PHE A 122 2.97 5.98 -28.30
C PHE A 122 4.06 5.33 -27.44
N TYR A 123 3.69 4.35 -26.61
CA TYR A 123 4.63 3.59 -25.79
C TYR A 123 5.54 2.70 -26.63
N ALA A 124 5.00 1.96 -27.61
CA ALA A 124 5.77 1.05 -28.45
C ALA A 124 6.85 1.76 -29.28
N GLU A 125 6.58 2.99 -29.75
CA GLU A 125 7.56 3.82 -30.45
C GLU A 125 8.76 4.23 -29.57
N ARG A 126 8.55 4.32 -28.25
CA ARG A 126 9.53 4.84 -27.27
C ARG A 126 10.19 3.75 -26.42
N ALA A 127 9.57 2.57 -26.35
CA ALA A 127 10.04 1.44 -25.58
C ALA A 127 11.45 1.03 -26.01
N GLU A 128 12.32 0.79 -25.04
CA GLU A 128 13.66 0.27 -25.29
C GLU A 128 13.61 -1.26 -25.48
N PRO A 129 14.28 -1.81 -26.50
CA PRO A 129 14.34 -3.26 -26.67
C PRO A 129 15.25 -3.86 -25.58
N ILE A 130 14.64 -4.53 -24.60
CA ILE A 130 15.34 -5.23 -23.52
C ILE A 130 15.06 -6.73 -23.63
N GLU A 131 16.11 -7.52 -23.87
CA GLU A 131 15.99 -8.98 -24.03
C GLU A 131 15.56 -9.67 -22.73
N TYR A 132 16.09 -9.21 -21.59
CA TYR A 132 15.81 -9.76 -20.27
C TYR A 132 15.67 -8.65 -19.22
N ILE A 133 14.50 -8.56 -18.59
CA ILE A 133 14.25 -7.63 -17.48
C ILE A 133 14.96 -8.14 -16.22
N ARG A 134 15.93 -7.38 -15.72
CA ARG A 134 16.73 -7.74 -14.53
C ARG A 134 16.49 -6.80 -13.36
N ASN A 135 16.27 -5.53 -13.63
CA ASN A 135 16.21 -4.48 -12.61
C ASN A 135 14.99 -3.56 -12.80
N SER A 136 14.87 -2.59 -11.89
CA SER A 136 13.77 -1.62 -11.87
C SER A 136 13.85 -0.54 -12.94
N GLU A 137 15.01 -0.33 -13.58
CA GLU A 137 15.12 0.49 -14.77
C GLU A 137 14.54 -0.24 -15.98
N ASP A 138 14.99 -1.47 -16.23
CA ASP A 138 14.60 -2.32 -17.35
C ASP A 138 13.08 -2.41 -17.50
N VAL A 139 12.37 -2.68 -16.39
CA VAL A 139 10.91 -2.87 -16.39
C VAL A 139 10.15 -1.61 -16.84
N VAL A 140 10.71 -0.42 -16.62
CA VAL A 140 10.07 0.84 -16.98
C VAL A 140 10.46 1.23 -18.39
N VAL A 141 11.76 1.24 -18.72
CA VAL A 141 12.24 1.71 -20.03
C VAL A 141 11.78 0.78 -21.16
N ALA A 142 11.68 -0.53 -20.90
CA ALA A 142 11.14 -1.49 -21.86
C ALA A 142 9.66 -1.29 -22.17
N LYS A 143 8.94 -0.54 -21.32
CA LYS A 143 7.50 -0.32 -21.48
C LYS A 143 7.14 1.07 -21.96
N VAL A 144 7.77 2.10 -21.39
CA VAL A 144 7.39 3.51 -21.63
C VAL A 144 8.54 4.38 -22.12
N GLY A 145 9.72 3.80 -22.30
CA GLY A 145 10.90 4.50 -22.80
C GLY A 145 11.62 5.37 -21.77
N ARG A 146 12.78 5.89 -22.19
CA ARG A 146 13.73 6.64 -21.35
C ARG A 146 13.15 7.90 -20.73
N ASP A 147 12.45 8.73 -21.51
CA ASP A 147 11.98 10.05 -21.08
C ASP A 147 10.99 9.95 -19.91
N LEU A 148 9.96 9.10 -20.04
CA LEU A 148 8.98 8.87 -18.98
C LEU A 148 9.61 8.21 -17.75
N TYR A 149 10.55 7.29 -17.94
CA TYR A 149 11.32 6.70 -16.84
C TYR A 149 12.09 7.77 -16.05
N GLU A 150 12.80 8.67 -16.72
CA GLU A 150 13.59 9.70 -16.07
C GLU A 150 12.70 10.70 -15.31
N LYS A 151 11.58 11.11 -15.91
CA LYS A 151 10.63 12.06 -15.33
C LYS A 151 9.88 11.52 -14.11
N PHE A 152 9.40 10.28 -14.15
CA PHE A 152 8.50 9.76 -13.11
C PHE A 152 9.15 8.78 -12.14
N PHE A 153 10.18 8.03 -12.55
CA PHE A 153 10.71 6.93 -11.76
C PHE A 153 12.11 7.22 -11.23
N ARG A 154 13.07 7.57 -12.10
CA ARG A 154 14.49 7.62 -11.74
C ARG A 154 14.78 8.52 -10.54
N GLY A 155 14.31 9.78 -10.58
CA GLY A 155 14.51 10.74 -9.50
C GLY A 155 13.81 10.31 -8.20
N TYR A 156 12.57 9.84 -8.29
CA TYR A 156 11.80 9.39 -7.13
C TYR A 156 12.44 8.18 -6.45
N THR A 157 12.80 7.16 -7.24
CA THR A 157 13.42 5.92 -6.73
C THR A 157 14.76 6.19 -6.05
N ARG A 158 15.62 7.03 -6.64
CA ARG A 158 16.87 7.45 -5.99
C ARG A 158 16.64 8.15 -4.66
N LYS A 159 15.63 9.00 -4.57
CA LYS A 159 15.26 9.69 -3.34
C LYS A 159 14.71 8.73 -2.27
N GLN A 160 13.90 7.76 -2.68
CA GLN A 160 13.24 6.82 -1.76
C GLN A 160 14.17 5.72 -1.25
N TRP A 161 15.09 5.24 -2.10
CA TRP A 161 15.91 4.06 -1.84
C TRP A 161 17.40 4.36 -1.70
N GLU A 162 17.82 5.60 -1.94
CA GLU A 162 19.22 6.03 -1.97
C GLU A 162 20.08 5.20 -2.94
N ARG A 163 19.45 4.67 -4.00
CA ARG A 163 20.05 3.79 -5.01
C ARG A 163 19.47 4.06 -6.39
N ASP A 164 20.24 3.75 -7.42
CA ASP A 164 19.75 3.84 -8.79
C ASP A 164 18.75 2.70 -9.10
N PRO A 165 17.71 2.92 -9.92
CA PRO A 165 16.79 1.84 -10.31
C PRO A 165 17.46 0.64 -10.97
N SER A 166 18.62 0.83 -11.61
CA SER A 166 19.43 -0.27 -12.16
C SER A 166 20.03 -1.20 -11.09
N GLU A 167 20.11 -0.74 -9.84
CA GLU A 167 20.65 -1.47 -8.68
C GLU A 167 19.55 -2.14 -7.84
N LEU A 168 18.28 -1.98 -8.23
CA LEU A 168 17.12 -2.51 -7.53
C LEU A 168 16.46 -3.62 -8.36
N HIS A 169 15.97 -4.66 -7.68
CA HIS A 169 15.22 -5.72 -8.34
C HIS A 169 13.99 -5.16 -9.08
N ALA A 170 13.62 -5.75 -10.22
CA ALA A 170 12.53 -5.28 -11.09
C ALA A 170 11.19 -5.09 -10.36
N SER A 171 10.93 -5.88 -9.32
CA SER A 171 9.70 -5.81 -8.53
C SER A 171 9.50 -4.47 -7.80
N VAL A 172 10.52 -3.64 -7.61
CA VAL A 172 10.37 -2.36 -6.90
C VAL A 172 9.56 -1.37 -7.76
N CYS A 173 10.00 -1.07 -8.98
CA CYS A 173 9.26 -0.18 -9.89
C CYS A 173 8.02 -0.84 -10.52
N ALA A 174 8.01 -2.18 -10.67
CA ALA A 174 6.86 -2.91 -11.23
C ALA A 174 5.56 -2.75 -10.42
N ARG A 175 5.64 -2.25 -9.18
CA ARG A 175 4.47 -1.97 -8.32
C ARG A 175 3.62 -0.80 -8.83
N ILE A 176 4.17 0.08 -9.66
CA ILE A 176 3.43 1.22 -10.25
C ILE A 176 3.22 0.93 -11.74
N PRO A 177 2.08 0.34 -12.14
CA PRO A 177 1.86 -0.07 -13.51
C PRO A 177 1.52 1.12 -14.41
N THR A 178 2.10 1.20 -15.60
CA THR A 178 1.64 2.18 -16.60
C THR A 178 0.36 1.69 -17.30
N ARG A 179 -0.52 2.62 -17.65
CA ARG A 179 -1.86 2.39 -18.19
C ARG A 179 -2.04 3.10 -19.53
N THR A 180 -2.99 2.62 -20.31
CA THR A 180 -3.39 3.16 -21.62
C THR A 180 -4.75 3.86 -21.59
N ASN A 181 -5.56 3.55 -20.57
CA ASN A 181 -6.85 4.18 -20.30
C ASN A 181 -6.69 5.51 -19.53
N THR A 182 -7.80 6.05 -19.00
CA THR A 182 -7.83 7.30 -18.21
C THR A 182 -8.02 7.08 -16.71
N ASP A 183 -7.97 5.83 -16.24
CA ASP A 183 -8.12 5.52 -14.81
C ASP A 183 -6.94 6.10 -14.02
N ASP A 184 -7.24 6.96 -13.05
CA ASP A 184 -6.30 7.70 -12.22
C ASP A 184 -6.22 7.18 -10.78
N ARG A 185 -6.96 6.12 -10.46
CA ARG A 185 -6.89 5.46 -9.14
C ARG A 185 -5.52 4.84 -8.94
N TYR A 186 -4.93 4.95 -7.76
CA TYR A 186 -3.59 4.40 -7.53
C TYR A 186 -3.58 2.87 -7.49
N PHE A 187 -4.68 2.26 -7.02
CA PHE A 187 -4.89 0.82 -6.96
C PHE A 187 -6.01 0.39 -7.90
N ASN A 188 -5.93 -0.84 -8.42
CA ASN A 188 -6.95 -1.45 -9.27
C ASN A 188 -7.71 -2.59 -8.58
N ASP A 189 -7.48 -2.78 -7.27
CA ASP A 189 -8.19 -3.78 -6.49
C ASP A 189 -9.70 -3.51 -6.44
N SER A 190 -10.49 -4.58 -6.39
CA SER A 190 -11.95 -4.52 -6.35
C SER A 190 -12.49 -3.92 -5.06
N PHE A 191 -11.79 -4.12 -3.94
CA PHE A 191 -12.13 -3.54 -2.65
C PHE A 191 -11.13 -2.45 -2.28
N GLN A 192 -11.59 -1.20 -2.22
CA GLN A 192 -10.80 -0.03 -1.82
C GLN A 192 -11.63 0.81 -0.85
N LYS A 193 -11.33 0.68 0.44
CA LYS A 193 -12.06 1.32 1.53
C LYS A 193 -11.15 1.55 2.72
N MET A 194 -11.47 2.52 3.55
CA MET A 194 -10.77 2.78 4.81
C MET A 194 -11.60 2.27 6.00
N PRO A 195 -10.98 1.80 7.10
CA PRO A 195 -11.72 1.55 8.35
C PRO A 195 -12.42 2.83 8.81
N ALA A 196 -13.74 2.78 9.00
CA ALA A 196 -14.54 3.98 9.25
C ALA A 196 -14.16 4.71 10.56
N ALA A 197 -13.70 3.96 11.56
CA ALA A 197 -13.23 4.49 12.84
C ALA A 197 -11.69 4.53 12.96
N GLY A 198 -10.96 4.31 11.86
CA GLY A 198 -9.49 4.18 11.88
C GLY A 198 -9.00 2.77 12.14
N TYR A 199 -7.73 2.53 11.84
CA TYR A 199 -7.05 1.25 12.02
C TYR A 199 -6.92 0.89 13.50
N THR A 200 -6.60 1.84 14.38
CA THR A 200 -6.42 1.55 15.81
C THR A 200 -7.70 0.97 16.41
N ALA A 201 -8.87 1.54 16.11
CA ALA A 201 -10.15 1.00 16.55
C ALA A 201 -10.41 -0.43 16.01
N MET A 202 -10.05 -0.69 14.75
CA MET A 202 -10.15 -2.03 14.17
C MET A 202 -9.22 -3.03 14.89
N PHE A 203 -7.98 -2.62 15.21
CA PHE A 203 -7.03 -3.47 15.92
C PHE A 203 -7.44 -3.75 17.36
N GLU A 204 -8.01 -2.75 18.05
CA GLU A 204 -8.60 -2.93 19.37
C GLU A 204 -9.74 -3.95 19.33
N ALA A 205 -10.64 -3.86 18.35
CA ALA A 205 -11.71 -4.84 18.17
C ALA A 205 -11.20 -6.25 17.82
N ILE A 206 -10.14 -6.37 17.02
CA ILE A 206 -9.48 -7.65 16.72
C ILE A 206 -8.92 -8.28 18.00
N LEU A 207 -8.31 -7.49 18.87
CA LEU A 207 -7.63 -7.98 20.07
C LEU A 207 -8.54 -8.09 21.30
N ASP A 208 -9.75 -7.50 21.26
CA ASP A 208 -10.78 -7.61 22.30
C ASP A 208 -11.49 -8.98 22.23
N GLN A 209 -10.73 -10.05 22.45
CA GLN A 209 -11.24 -11.41 22.51
C GLN A 209 -10.99 -12.05 23.87
N PRO A 210 -11.92 -12.88 24.38
CA PRO A 210 -11.66 -13.70 25.54
C PRO A 210 -10.40 -14.54 25.36
N GLY A 211 -9.48 -14.46 26.32
CA GLY A 211 -8.24 -15.22 26.31
C GLY A 211 -7.04 -14.49 25.67
N ILE A 212 -7.22 -13.28 25.14
CA ILE A 212 -6.10 -12.44 24.70
C ILE A 212 -5.73 -11.45 25.79
N GLU A 213 -4.44 -11.38 26.12
CA GLU A 213 -3.86 -10.28 26.89
C GLU A 213 -2.88 -9.52 26.01
N VAL A 214 -2.92 -8.19 26.05
CA VAL A 214 -2.03 -7.33 25.27
C VAL A 214 -1.17 -6.51 26.22
N ARG A 215 0.15 -6.49 25.99
CA ARG A 215 1.10 -5.62 26.70
C ARG A 215 1.94 -4.82 25.71
N THR A 216 1.69 -3.52 25.67
CA THR A 216 2.52 -2.57 24.94
C THR A 216 3.70 -2.12 25.80
N SER A 217 4.68 -1.43 25.21
CA SER A 217 5.92 -1.01 25.86
C SER A 217 6.67 -2.17 26.56
N THR A 218 6.62 -3.38 25.98
CA THR A 218 7.17 -4.61 26.56
C THR A 218 7.99 -5.37 25.52
N ASP A 219 9.19 -5.84 25.89
CA ASP A 219 10.12 -6.64 25.08
C ASP A 219 10.52 -7.98 25.71
#